data_AF-A0A6A0ID54-F1
#
_entry.id   AF-A0A6A0ID54-F1
#
_cell.length_a   1.000
_cell.length_b   1.000
_cell.length_c   1.000
_cell.angle_alpha   90.00
_cell.angle_beta   90.00
_cell.angle_gamma   90.00
#
_symmetry.space_group_name_H-M   'P 1'
#
loop_
_entity.id
_entity.type
_entity.pdbx_description
1 polymer ?
#
loop_
_entity_poly.entity_id
_entity_poly.type
_entity_poly.pdbx_seq_one_letter_code
_entity_poly.pdbx_strand_id
1 'polypeptide(L)'
;MIRILGLDPERDPNLVDTDRRVAKMYLDIFSGLNEGNRPKLTTFPNDEHYTAMVMEKEIPFYSLCSHHFVPFYGHGHIAYIPNERIVGLSKLPRLLEFYARRPQLQERLTEQVASTLEEELKPMGVMVVVEARHLCVEMRGVKKPGAVTVTSAIRGIFLEKAVREEFLDLLRRRG
;
A
#
# COMPACT_ATOMS: atom_id res chain seq x y z
N MET A 1 18.21 1.22 -23.54
CA MET A 1 18.82 1.37 -22.20
C MET A 1 20.10 0.55 -22.07
N ILE A 2 20.05 -0.79 -22.20
CA ILE A 2 21.21 -1.70 -22.04
C ILE A 2 22.44 -1.23 -22.84
N ARG A 3 22.30 -1.07 -24.16
CA ARG A 3 23.39 -0.56 -25.02
C ARG A 3 23.90 0.83 -24.65
N ILE A 4 23.02 1.71 -24.17
CA ILE A 4 23.37 3.09 -23.75
C ILE A 4 24.26 3.06 -22.50
N LEU A 5 24.13 2.04 -21.65
CA LEU A 5 24.97 1.81 -20.48
C LEU A 5 26.30 1.12 -20.83
N GLY A 6 26.62 0.92 -22.11
CA GLY A 6 27.82 0.23 -22.57
C GLY A 6 27.74 -1.30 -22.45
N LEU A 7 26.55 -1.86 -22.22
CA LEU A 7 26.32 -3.29 -22.13
C LEU A 7 25.94 -3.87 -23.50
N ASP A 8 26.47 -5.05 -23.81
CA ASP A 8 26.28 -5.73 -25.08
C ASP A 8 25.42 -7.00 -24.90
N PRO A 9 24.12 -6.96 -25.24
CA PRO A 9 23.23 -8.11 -25.11
C PRO A 9 23.48 -9.20 -26.16
N GLU A 10 24.22 -8.91 -27.24
CA GLU A 10 24.62 -9.93 -28.20
C GLU A 10 25.82 -10.75 -27.70
N ARG A 11 26.65 -10.14 -26.84
CA ARG A 11 27.84 -10.78 -26.26
C ARG A 11 27.59 -11.44 -24.91
N ASP A 12 26.74 -10.86 -24.06
CA ASP A 12 26.41 -11.42 -22.75
C ASP A 12 25.09 -12.21 -22.80
N PRO A 13 25.13 -13.56 -22.71
CA PRO A 13 23.91 -14.38 -22.76
C PRO A 13 22.91 -14.08 -21.63
N ASN A 14 23.35 -13.49 -20.52
CA ASN A 14 22.46 -13.10 -19.42
C ASN A 14 21.58 -11.89 -19.78
N LEU A 15 22.01 -11.08 -20.76
CA LEU A 15 21.34 -9.83 -21.11
C LEU A 15 20.37 -9.94 -22.29
N VAL A 16 20.46 -11.01 -23.09
CA VAL A 16 19.72 -11.23 -24.35
C VAL A 16 18.23 -10.87 -24.25
N ASP A 17 17.51 -11.40 -23.25
CA ASP A 17 16.06 -11.17 -23.08
C ASP A 17 15.70 -10.14 -21.99
N THR A 18 16.66 -9.33 -21.55
CA THR A 18 16.43 -8.42 -20.40
C THR A 18 15.35 -7.39 -20.68
N ASP A 19 15.29 -6.85 -21.89
CA ASP A 19 14.26 -5.91 -22.30
C ASP A 19 12.84 -6.51 -22.21
N ARG A 20 12.65 -7.74 -22.70
CA ARG A 20 11.39 -8.47 -22.62
C ARG A 20 11.03 -8.80 -21.17
N ARG A 21 12.00 -9.21 -20.34
CA ARG A 21 11.78 -9.46 -18.92
C ARG A 21 11.37 -8.19 -18.18
N VAL A 22 12.02 -7.06 -18.45
CA VAL A 22 11.66 -5.74 -17.88
C VAL A 22 10.26 -5.31 -18.31
N ALA A 23 9.91 -5.47 -19.59
CA ALA A 23 8.57 -5.15 -20.08
C ALA A 23 7.50 -6.00 -19.40
N LYS A 24 7.71 -7.32 -19.31
CA LYS A 24 6.81 -8.25 -18.61
C LYS A 24 6.67 -7.89 -17.13
N MET A 25 7.78 -7.55 -16.48
CA MET A 25 7.79 -7.12 -15.08
C MET A 25 6.93 -5.86 -14.89
N TYR A 26 7.07 -4.84 -15.75
CA TYR A 26 6.25 -3.63 -15.63
C TYR A 26 4.75 -3.88 -15.83
N LEU A 27 4.37 -4.80 -16.74
CA LEU A 27 2.96 -5.19 -16.91
C LEU A 27 2.39 -5.88 -15.66
N ASP A 28 3.20 -6.63 -14.93
CA ASP A 28 2.80 -7.32 -13.70
C ASP A 28 2.75 -6.37 -12.50
N ILE A 29 3.86 -5.69 -12.19
CA ILE A 29 3.96 -4.82 -11.00
C ILE A 29 3.12 -3.55 -11.12
N PHE A 30 2.70 -3.16 -12.33
CA PHE A 30 1.76 -2.06 -12.56
C PHE A 30 0.35 -2.53 -12.92
N SER A 31 -0.02 -3.76 -12.58
CA SER A 31 -1.36 -4.29 -12.84
C SER A 31 -2.48 -3.47 -12.17
N GLY A 32 -2.16 -2.70 -11.13
CA GLY A 32 -3.09 -1.79 -10.45
C GLY A 32 -3.47 -0.55 -11.26
N LEU A 33 -2.80 -0.26 -12.37
CA LEU A 33 -3.20 0.79 -13.32
C LEU A 33 -4.47 0.42 -14.10
N ASN A 34 -4.75 -0.88 -14.26
CA ASN A 34 -5.98 -1.34 -14.86
C ASN A 34 -7.08 -1.34 -13.79
N GLU A 35 -8.00 -0.37 -13.86
CA GLU A 35 -9.14 -0.28 -12.92
C GLU A 35 -10.04 -1.52 -12.94
N GLY A 36 -10.05 -2.31 -14.03
CA GLY A 36 -10.72 -3.61 -14.08
C GLY A 36 -10.17 -4.63 -13.06
N ASN A 37 -8.96 -4.41 -12.54
CA ASN A 37 -8.36 -5.23 -11.49
C ASN A 37 -8.70 -4.74 -10.07
N ARG A 38 -9.46 -3.65 -9.91
CA ARG A 38 -9.83 -3.13 -8.58
C ARG A 38 -10.63 -4.19 -7.81
N PRO A 39 -10.20 -4.57 -6.60
CA PRO A 39 -10.93 -5.56 -5.82
C PRO A 39 -12.29 -4.99 -5.41
N LYS A 40 -13.37 -5.74 -5.67
CA LYS A 40 -14.68 -5.44 -5.08
C LYS A 40 -14.62 -5.66 -3.57
N LEU A 41 -14.95 -4.63 -2.78
CA LEU A 41 -15.12 -4.77 -1.34
C LEU A 41 -16.39 -5.57 -1.06
N THR A 42 -16.22 -6.87 -0.80
CA THR A 42 -17.33 -7.69 -0.31
C THR A 42 -17.61 -7.25 1.13
N THR A 43 -18.85 -6.80 1.37
CA THR A 43 -19.30 -6.32 2.67
C THR A 43 -20.48 -7.15 3.17
N PHE A 44 -20.66 -7.18 4.48
CA PHE A 44 -21.71 -7.91 5.19
C PHE A 44 -22.46 -6.96 6.12
N PRO A 45 -23.75 -7.19 6.41
CA PRO A 45 -24.46 -6.46 7.45
C PRO A 45 -23.76 -6.54 8.81
N ASN A 46 -23.78 -5.46 9.58
CA ASN A 46 -23.32 -5.45 10.97
C ASN A 46 -24.46 -5.79 11.94
N ASP A 47 -25.07 -6.97 11.77
CA ASP A 47 -26.28 -7.36 12.52
C ASP A 47 -26.03 -7.55 14.03
N GLU A 48 -24.79 -7.84 14.40
CA GLU A 48 -24.36 -7.95 15.81
C GLU A 48 -24.03 -6.58 16.44
N HIS A 49 -24.20 -5.48 15.70
CA HIS A 49 -23.90 -4.13 16.15
C HIS A 49 -22.49 -3.98 16.73
N TYR A 50 -21.48 -4.55 16.07
CA TYR A 50 -20.09 -4.38 16.48
C TYR A 50 -19.66 -2.91 16.32
N THR A 51 -19.27 -2.27 17.41
CA THR A 51 -18.93 -0.84 17.48
C THR A 51 -17.46 -0.57 17.75
N ALA A 52 -16.66 -1.61 17.95
CA ALA A 52 -15.23 -1.47 18.24
C ALA A 52 -14.38 -1.42 16.96
N MET A 53 -13.09 -1.17 17.12
CA MET A 53 -12.14 -1.10 16.02
C MET A 53 -11.85 -2.48 15.42
N VAL A 54 -12.00 -2.58 14.09
CA VAL A 54 -11.42 -3.69 13.30
C VAL A 54 -10.10 -3.19 12.73
N MET A 55 -9.00 -3.90 12.99
CA MET A 55 -7.66 -3.54 12.52
C MET A 55 -6.95 -4.74 11.92
N GLU A 56 -6.44 -4.57 10.69
CA GLU A 56 -5.48 -5.48 10.07
C GLU A 56 -4.16 -4.72 9.91
N LYS A 57 -3.10 -5.25 10.51
CA LYS A 57 -1.82 -4.56 10.65
C LYS A 57 -0.67 -5.45 10.17
N GLU A 58 0.45 -4.82 9.85
CA GLU A 58 1.63 -5.51 9.31
C GLU A 58 1.33 -6.18 7.95
N ILE A 59 0.47 -5.54 7.14
CA ILE A 59 0.16 -6.01 5.80
C ILE A 59 1.36 -5.69 4.90
N PRO A 60 2.12 -6.70 4.42
CA PRO A 60 3.28 -6.43 3.58
C PRO A 60 2.84 -5.94 2.20
N PHE A 61 3.59 -4.99 1.64
CA PHE A 61 3.38 -4.54 0.27
C PHE A 61 4.69 -4.15 -0.41
N TYR A 62 4.67 -4.17 -1.75
CA TYR A 62 5.74 -3.69 -2.60
C TYR A 62 5.17 -2.70 -3.62
N SER A 63 5.91 -1.63 -3.90
CA SER A 63 5.55 -0.64 -4.90
C SER A 63 6.80 -0.03 -5.54
N LEU A 64 6.63 0.84 -6.53
CA LEU A 64 7.72 1.58 -7.16
C LEU A 64 7.46 3.07 -7.06
N CYS A 65 8.45 3.82 -6.60
CA CYS A 65 8.38 5.27 -6.52
C CYS A 65 8.22 5.84 -7.94
N SER A 66 7.16 6.62 -8.17
CA SER A 66 6.82 7.19 -9.49
C SER A 66 7.94 8.09 -10.05
N HIS A 67 8.76 8.69 -9.19
CA HIS A 67 9.83 9.59 -9.62
C HIS A 67 11.04 8.89 -10.23
N HIS A 68 11.29 7.63 -9.86
CA HIS A 68 12.52 6.92 -10.22
C HIS A 68 12.30 5.49 -10.71
N PHE A 69 11.09 4.95 -10.56
CA PHE A 69 10.74 3.56 -10.84
C PHE A 69 11.69 2.61 -10.09
N VAL A 70 12.00 2.99 -8.84
CA VAL A 70 12.82 2.23 -7.90
C VAL A 70 11.91 1.77 -6.76
N PRO A 71 12.05 0.53 -6.26
CA PRO A 71 11.13 0.00 -5.27
C PRO A 71 11.07 0.80 -3.96
N PHE A 72 9.88 0.85 -3.38
CA PHE A 72 9.68 1.06 -1.95
C PHE A 72 8.75 -0.02 -1.41
N TYR A 73 8.99 -0.44 -0.18
CA TYR A 73 8.32 -1.60 0.41
C TYR A 73 8.22 -1.45 1.92
N GLY A 74 7.25 -2.11 2.51
CA GLY A 74 7.03 -2.04 3.95
C GLY A 74 5.67 -2.60 4.33
N HIS A 75 5.02 -1.96 5.30
CA HIS A 75 3.76 -2.44 5.85
C HIS A 75 2.68 -1.36 5.82
N GLY A 76 1.46 -1.80 5.49
CA GLY A 76 0.24 -1.05 5.73
C GLY A 76 -0.45 -1.54 7.01
N HIS A 77 -1.08 -0.61 7.71
CA HIS A 77 -1.90 -0.84 8.88
C HIS A 77 -3.22 -0.14 8.65
N ILE A 78 -4.30 -0.92 8.52
CA ILE A 78 -5.61 -0.42 8.12
C ILE A 78 -6.58 -0.75 9.24
N ALA A 79 -7.26 0.28 9.74
CA ALA A 79 -8.33 0.14 10.72
C ALA A 79 -9.57 0.89 10.29
N TYR A 80 -10.72 0.40 10.72
CA TYR A 80 -11.99 1.10 10.62
C TYR A 80 -12.89 0.75 11.81
N ILE A 81 -13.86 1.61 12.11
CA ILE A 81 -14.93 1.30 13.07
C ILE A 81 -16.23 1.12 12.28
N PRO A 82 -16.86 -0.06 12.29
CA PRO A 82 -18.04 -0.32 11.48
C PRO A 82 -19.21 0.63 11.80
N ASN A 83 -20.05 0.84 10.80
CA ASN A 83 -21.40 1.40 10.97
C ASN A 83 -22.42 0.30 10.66
N GLU A 84 -23.18 0.41 9.57
CA GLU A 84 -24.18 -0.59 9.16
C GLU A 84 -23.56 -1.87 8.55
N ARG A 85 -22.28 -1.81 8.14
CA ARG A 85 -21.63 -2.88 7.39
C ARG A 85 -20.20 -3.14 7.85
N ILE A 86 -19.77 -4.37 7.65
CA ILE A 86 -18.41 -4.89 7.90
C ILE A 86 -17.80 -5.32 6.56
N VAL A 87 -16.50 -5.11 6.37
CA VAL A 87 -15.78 -5.59 5.18
C VAL A 87 -15.19 -6.98 5.44
N GLY A 88 -15.19 -7.85 4.42
CA GLY A 88 -14.45 -9.10 4.52
C GLY A 88 -12.95 -8.82 4.69
N LEU A 89 -12.31 -9.36 5.73
CA LEU A 89 -10.94 -9.03 6.13
C LEU A 89 -9.95 -9.08 4.96
N SER A 90 -9.99 -10.16 4.16
CA SER A 90 -9.16 -10.33 2.95
C SER A 90 -9.20 -9.17 1.93
N LYS A 91 -10.16 -8.25 2.02
CA LYS A 91 -10.27 -7.10 1.12
C LYS A 91 -9.35 -5.95 1.50
N LEU A 92 -8.99 -5.79 2.77
CA LEU A 92 -8.03 -4.77 3.22
C LEU A 92 -6.65 -4.94 2.56
N PRO A 93 -5.99 -6.12 2.63
CA PRO A 93 -4.70 -6.33 1.96
C PRO A 93 -4.81 -6.31 0.44
N ARG A 94 -5.92 -6.81 -0.13
CA ARG A 94 -6.15 -6.73 -1.59
C ARG A 94 -6.26 -5.29 -2.08
N LEU A 95 -6.89 -4.42 -1.29
CA LEU A 95 -7.03 -3.01 -1.61
C LEU A 95 -5.68 -2.29 -1.56
N LEU A 96 -4.89 -2.54 -0.50
CA LEU A 96 -3.52 -2.02 -0.41
C LEU A 96 -2.67 -2.46 -1.60
N GLU A 97 -2.67 -3.76 -1.90
CA GLU A 97 -1.89 -4.35 -3.00
C GLU A 97 -2.32 -3.76 -4.36
N PHE A 98 -3.63 -3.59 -4.60
CA PHE A 98 -4.13 -2.99 -5.84
C PHE A 98 -3.57 -1.59 -6.07
N TYR A 99 -3.55 -0.73 -5.05
CA TYR A 99 -2.96 0.60 -5.19
C TYR A 99 -1.44 0.57 -5.19
N ALA A 100 -0.81 -0.33 -4.45
CA ALA A 100 0.65 -0.48 -4.42
C ALA A 100 1.22 -0.90 -5.79
N ARG A 101 0.44 -1.64 -6.59
CA ARG A 101 0.78 -2.02 -7.97
C ARG A 101 0.60 -0.91 -9.00
N ARG A 102 1.12 0.29 -8.70
CA ARG A 102 1.17 1.47 -9.58
C ARG A 102 2.53 2.16 -9.39
N PRO A 103 2.99 2.99 -10.34
CA PRO A 103 3.99 4.00 -10.02
C PRO A 103 3.41 4.96 -8.98
N GLN A 104 3.98 4.99 -7.77
CA GLN A 104 3.34 5.58 -6.60
C GLN A 104 4.10 6.68 -5.89
N LEU A 105 3.31 7.48 -5.17
CA LEU A 105 3.73 8.29 -4.02
C LEU A 105 3.15 7.61 -2.77
N GLN A 106 3.91 7.52 -1.67
CA GLN A 106 3.44 6.83 -0.46
C GLN A 106 2.24 7.55 0.15
N GLU A 107 2.25 8.88 0.12
CA GLU A 107 1.16 9.75 0.55
C GLU A 107 -0.12 9.42 -0.23
N ARG A 108 -0.01 9.33 -1.56
CA ARG A 108 -1.14 8.99 -2.43
C ARG A 108 -1.66 7.58 -2.16
N LEU A 109 -0.77 6.59 -2.03
CA LEU A 109 -1.14 5.22 -1.69
C LEU A 109 -1.98 5.18 -0.40
N THR A 110 -1.54 5.92 0.62
CA THR A 110 -2.20 5.98 1.93
C THR A 110 -3.60 6.58 1.81
N GLU A 111 -3.73 7.70 1.09
CA GLU A 111 -5.01 8.38 0.84
C GLU A 111 -5.97 7.51 0.02
N GLN A 112 -5.48 6.83 -1.03
CA GLN A 112 -6.31 6.00 -1.90
C GLN A 112 -6.97 4.84 -1.16
N VAL A 113 -6.22 4.17 -0.27
CA VAL A 113 -6.74 3.09 0.58
C VAL A 113 -7.80 3.63 1.54
N ALA A 114 -7.50 4.73 2.23
CA ALA A 114 -8.43 5.31 3.21
C ALA A 114 -9.74 5.79 2.58
N SER A 115 -9.64 6.58 1.51
CA SER A 115 -10.81 7.13 0.82
C SER A 115 -11.67 6.05 0.19
N THR A 116 -11.08 5.00 -0.38
CA THR A 116 -11.85 3.89 -0.95
C THR A 116 -12.64 3.14 0.13
N LEU A 117 -12.01 2.89 1.28
CA LEU A 117 -12.69 2.22 2.38
C LEU A 117 -13.82 3.11 2.95
N GLU A 118 -13.58 4.41 3.10
CA GLU A 118 -14.59 5.38 3.54
C GLU A 118 -15.79 5.43 2.58
N GLU A 119 -15.54 5.56 1.27
CA GLU A 119 -16.57 5.69 0.24
C GLU A 119 -17.42 4.41 0.09
N GLU A 120 -16.79 3.24 0.05
CA GLU A 120 -17.46 1.97 -0.23
C GLU A 120 -18.09 1.33 1.02
N LEU A 121 -17.46 1.45 2.20
CA LEU A 121 -17.94 0.83 3.43
C LEU A 121 -18.82 1.77 4.28
N LYS A 122 -18.64 3.09 4.14
CA LYS A 122 -19.27 4.12 4.99
C LYS A 122 -19.17 3.82 6.50
N PRO A 123 -17.95 3.54 7.01
CA PRO A 123 -17.73 3.27 8.43
C PRO A 123 -17.87 4.56 9.25
N MET A 124 -17.88 4.45 10.58
CA MET A 124 -17.80 5.62 11.45
C MET A 124 -16.47 6.38 11.31
N GLY A 125 -15.42 5.68 10.88
CA GLY A 125 -14.14 6.27 10.55
C GLY A 125 -13.17 5.23 10.00
N VAL A 126 -12.08 5.72 9.41
CA VAL A 126 -10.99 4.93 8.85
C VAL A 126 -9.66 5.53 9.32
N MET A 127 -8.70 4.67 9.66
CA MET A 127 -7.32 5.07 9.87
C MET A 127 -6.39 4.14 9.10
N VAL A 128 -5.52 4.73 8.29
CA VAL A 128 -4.49 4.02 7.54
C VAL A 128 -3.13 4.59 7.92
N VAL A 129 -2.19 3.73 8.28
CA VAL A 129 -0.77 4.07 8.42
C VAL A 129 0.02 3.20 7.46
N VAL A 130 0.95 3.80 6.73
CA VAL A 130 1.89 3.10 5.86
C VAL A 130 3.30 3.45 6.32
N GLU A 131 4.10 2.41 6.58
CA GLU A 131 5.51 2.53 6.94
C GLU A 131 6.34 1.84 5.86
N ALA A 132 7.25 2.56 5.20
CA ALA A 132 8.01 1.99 4.10
C ALA A 132 9.45 2.50 4.00
N ARG A 133 10.30 1.62 3.46
CA ARG A 133 11.67 1.88 3.07
C ARG A 133 11.74 2.20 1.59
N HIS A 134 12.38 3.30 1.23
CA HIS A 134 12.44 3.79 -0.14
C HIS A 134 13.83 3.58 -0.72
N LEU A 135 14.00 2.62 -1.64
CA LEU A 135 15.33 2.37 -2.22
C LEU A 135 15.85 3.57 -3.00
N CYS A 136 14.99 4.46 -3.50
CA CYS A 136 15.42 5.71 -4.12
C CYS A 136 16.13 6.68 -3.16
N VAL A 137 15.92 6.53 -1.84
CA VAL A 137 16.58 7.26 -0.74
C VAL A 137 17.73 6.44 -0.16
N GLU A 138 17.58 5.12 -0.07
CA GLU A 138 18.56 4.25 0.59
C GLU A 138 19.76 3.88 -0.29
N MET A 139 19.52 3.46 -1.54
CA MET A 139 20.58 2.87 -2.37
C MET A 139 21.30 3.88 -3.26
N ARG A 140 20.69 5.06 -3.48
CA ARG A 140 21.20 6.12 -4.36
C ARG A 140 20.92 7.51 -3.78
N GLY A 141 21.49 8.54 -4.41
CA GLY A 141 21.30 9.93 -3.98
C GLY A 141 21.87 10.15 -2.58
N VAL A 142 21.00 10.48 -1.61
CA VAL A 142 21.37 10.79 -0.22
C VAL A 142 21.84 9.58 0.60
N LYS A 143 21.58 8.34 0.13
CA LYS A 143 22.09 7.07 0.67
C LYS A 143 21.88 6.92 2.18
N LYS A 144 20.62 6.85 2.63
CA LYS A 144 20.25 6.70 4.05
C LYS A 144 19.69 5.30 4.34
N PRO A 145 20.55 4.28 4.52
CA PRO A 145 20.10 2.90 4.72
C PRO A 145 19.25 2.79 5.99
N GLY A 146 18.13 2.06 5.88
CA GLY A 146 17.21 1.82 7.00
C GLY A 146 16.31 3.00 7.36
N ALA A 147 16.36 4.11 6.61
CA ALA A 147 15.42 5.21 6.80
C ALA A 147 13.99 4.76 6.45
N VAL A 148 13.05 4.99 7.37
CA VAL A 148 11.64 4.65 7.21
C VAL A 148 10.83 5.93 7.05
N THR A 149 9.99 5.95 6.03
CA THR A 149 8.97 6.99 5.81
C THR A 149 7.65 6.48 6.35
N VAL A 150 6.98 7.28 7.18
CA VAL A 150 5.65 6.98 7.71
C VAL A 150 4.65 8.00 7.20
N THR A 151 3.53 7.52 6.69
CA THR A 151 2.39 8.34 6.23
C THR A 151 1.12 7.85 6.89
N SER A 152 0.16 8.75 7.12
CA SER A 152 -1.13 8.40 7.72
C SER A 152 -2.28 9.16 7.08
N ALA A 153 -3.41 8.47 6.89
CA ALA A 153 -4.69 9.08 6.54
C ALA A 153 -5.70 8.79 7.65
N ILE A 154 -6.41 9.84 8.10
CA ILE A 154 -7.34 9.82 9.23
C ILE A 154 -8.70 10.31 8.74
N ARG A 155 -9.78 9.59 9.09
CA ARG A 155 -11.17 9.88 8.69
C ARG A 155 -12.14 9.64 9.84
N GLY A 156 -13.23 10.42 9.85
CA GLY A 156 -14.35 10.24 10.78
C GLY A 156 -13.92 10.24 12.24
N ILE A 157 -14.44 9.28 13.01
CA ILE A 157 -14.23 9.19 14.47
C ILE A 157 -12.75 9.07 14.89
N PHE A 158 -11.84 8.66 14.00
CA PHE A 158 -10.40 8.66 14.29
C PHE A 158 -9.78 10.07 14.41
N LEU A 159 -10.52 11.14 14.10
CA LEU A 159 -10.12 12.52 14.43
C LEU A 159 -10.17 12.76 15.94
N GLU A 160 -10.98 11.99 16.68
CA GLU A 160 -11.02 12.03 18.13
C GLU A 160 -9.76 11.42 18.71
N LYS A 161 -9.13 12.16 19.63
CA LYS A 161 -7.82 11.80 20.18
C LYS A 161 -7.82 10.42 20.84
N ALA A 162 -8.84 10.10 21.62
CA ALA A 162 -8.91 8.83 22.35
C ALA A 162 -8.95 7.61 21.41
N VAL A 163 -9.75 7.68 20.35
CA VAL A 163 -9.86 6.60 19.35
C VAL A 163 -8.56 6.46 18.55
N ARG A 164 -7.92 7.59 18.21
CA ARG A 164 -6.61 7.57 17.56
C ARG A 164 -5.52 6.99 18.45
N GLU A 165 -5.55 7.27 19.74
CA GLU A 165 -4.59 6.70 20.70
C GLU A 165 -4.78 5.19 20.85
N GLU A 166 -6.03 4.69 20.87
CA GLU A 166 -6.31 3.25 20.83
C GLU A 166 -5.66 2.58 19.61
N PHE A 167 -5.82 3.16 18.41
CA PHE A 167 -5.17 2.65 17.19
C PHE A 167 -3.64 2.59 17.34
N LEU A 168 -3.03 3.68 17.80
CA LEU A 168 -1.57 3.77 17.94
C LEU A 168 -1.04 2.78 18.98
N ASP A 169 -1.79 2.53 20.04
CA ASP A 169 -1.43 1.55 21.06
C ASP A 169 -1.56 0.12 20.53
N LEU A 170 -2.63 -0.20 19.80
CA LEU A 170 -2.78 -1.50 19.12
C LEU A 170 -1.69 -1.73 18.07
N LEU A 171 -1.29 -0.67 17.36
CA LEU A 171 -0.19 -0.72 16.38
C LEU A 171 1.14 -1.09 17.05
N ARG A 172 1.47 -0.47 18.19
CA ARG A 172 2.73 -0.70 18.94
C ARG A 172 2.88 -2.09 19.52
N ARG A 173 1.78 -2.80 19.83
CA ARG A 173 1.83 -4.16 20.40
C ARG A 173 2.37 -5.15 19.37
N ARG A 174 3.62 -5.62 19.50
CA ARG A 174 4.11 -6.72 18.65
C ARG A 174 3.57 -8.06 19.15
N GLY A 175 3.19 -8.94 18.21
CA GLY A 175 2.94 -10.35 18.49
C GLY A 175 4.22 -11.11 18.76
#